data_AF-K1Y1U1-F1
#
_entry.id   AF-K1Y1U1-F1
#
_cell.length_a   1.000
_cell.length_b   1.000
_cell.length_c   1.000
_cell.angle_alpha   90.00
_cell.angle_beta   90.00
_cell.angle_gamma   90.00
#
_symmetry.space_group_name_H-M   'P 1'
#
loop_
_entity.id
_entity.type
_entity.pdbx_description
1 polymer ?
#
loop_
_entity_poly.entity_id
_entity_poly.type
_entity_poly.pdbx_seq_one_letter_code
_entity_poly.pdbx_strand_id
1 'polypeptide(L)'
;MAGAAALQARAEILREALAANDRETLSIELRAKELHAAWLGVWQPVRIDPLSPREMNGWLAEIDTLRFKVGDLVKREQEIDRIMQRRAELRQAVESELCSLGEPNIPSGEELGPVLVLAETVLEKIGAGRLELEKLRERRDKAVRDVRLAGEDLQDAGEALAEWQGEWRKAIAGLGDSDGISPADAADLIEILQSCFDKLKEADVLQKRIDGIDRDGAGFDREVRALLAQVAPEMAALPLDQAVLQLRTLLAQAQKDGALDAELATEIEALQDEVAAAGKTLQGDAEQMAELVRKAGCTGPDELPAIIDRFAAYKKLQENIADTEAGLARIGAGVGLAELTRQAAAVNVDELPGMLAALNREIDTRINPEINRISQEIGEVNGRLAAMDGGAGAADLAWKMEQELALIRRLAERYAVVKLAARVLQQEIERYREEH
;
A
#
# COMPACT_ATOMS: atom_id res chain seq x y z
N MET A 1 -10.42 2.01 -212.90
CA MET A 1 -11.82 2.16 -212.43
C MET A 1 -12.08 1.41 -211.10
N ALA A 2 -11.15 1.46 -210.12
CA ALA A 2 -11.32 0.84 -208.79
C ALA A 2 -10.99 1.78 -207.60
N GLY A 3 -10.11 2.77 -207.80
CA GLY A 3 -9.71 3.72 -206.73
C GLY A 3 -10.74 4.82 -206.41
N ALA A 4 -11.57 5.23 -207.37
CA ALA A 4 -12.59 6.27 -207.16
C ALA A 4 -13.71 5.79 -206.22
N ALA A 5 -14.14 4.53 -206.34
CA ALA A 5 -15.18 3.95 -205.48
C ALA A 5 -14.70 3.77 -204.03
N ALA A 6 -13.42 3.45 -203.81
CA ALA A 6 -12.86 3.26 -202.46
C ALA A 6 -12.73 4.57 -201.67
N LEU A 7 -12.38 5.68 -202.34
CA LEU A 7 -12.30 7.00 -201.70
C LEU A 7 -13.69 7.56 -201.37
N GLN A 8 -14.68 7.28 -202.21
CA GLN A 8 -16.06 7.69 -201.97
C GLN A 8 -16.66 6.94 -200.78
N ALA A 9 -16.46 5.61 -200.71
CA ALA A 9 -16.87 4.80 -199.56
C ALA A 9 -16.20 5.24 -198.24
N ARG A 10 -14.92 5.64 -198.28
CA ARG A 10 -14.20 6.12 -197.08
C ARG A 10 -14.69 7.51 -196.61
N ALA A 11 -15.08 8.37 -197.54
CA ALA A 11 -15.71 9.66 -197.22
C ALA A 11 -17.13 9.47 -196.64
N GLU A 12 -17.88 8.49 -197.14
CA GLU A 12 -19.17 8.08 -196.59
C GLU A 12 -19.03 7.62 -195.13
N ILE A 13 -18.09 6.70 -194.86
CA ILE A 13 -17.82 6.17 -193.51
C ILE A 13 -17.41 7.27 -192.53
N LEU A 14 -16.53 8.19 -192.94
CA LEU A 14 -16.11 9.29 -192.08
C LEU A 14 -17.25 10.28 -191.81
N ARG A 15 -18.13 10.54 -192.79
CA ARG A 15 -19.34 11.36 -192.58
C ARG A 15 -20.34 10.69 -191.64
N GLU A 16 -20.51 9.37 -191.76
CA GLU A 16 -21.33 8.61 -190.82
C GLU A 16 -20.74 8.63 -189.41
N ALA A 17 -19.42 8.51 -189.25
CA ALA A 17 -18.74 8.60 -187.96
C ALA A 17 -18.85 10.00 -187.34
N LEU A 18 -18.70 11.07 -188.15
CA LEU A 18 -18.90 12.45 -187.70
C LEU A 18 -20.35 12.69 -187.29
N ALA A 19 -21.31 12.24 -188.11
CA ALA A 19 -22.73 12.35 -187.78
C ALA A 19 -23.13 11.52 -186.54
N ALA A 20 -22.47 10.38 -186.30
CA ALA A 20 -22.65 9.59 -185.09
C ALA A 20 -22.10 10.31 -183.86
N ASN A 21 -20.90 10.89 -183.96
CA ASN A 21 -20.27 11.63 -182.88
C ASN A 21 -21.01 12.95 -182.57
N ASP A 22 -21.54 13.62 -183.59
CA ASP A 22 -22.39 14.81 -183.43
C ASP A 22 -23.71 14.43 -182.74
N ARG A 23 -24.34 13.31 -183.11
CA ARG A 23 -25.52 12.78 -182.40
C ARG A 23 -25.20 12.42 -180.96
N GLU A 24 -24.03 11.83 -180.70
CA GLU A 24 -23.60 11.47 -179.35
C GLU A 24 -23.31 12.70 -178.50
N THR A 25 -22.66 13.72 -179.07
CA THR A 25 -22.42 15.02 -178.43
C THR A 25 -23.75 15.71 -178.12
N LEU A 26 -24.66 15.78 -179.08
CA LEU A 26 -26.02 16.32 -178.89
C LEU A 26 -26.79 15.56 -177.82
N SER A 27 -26.68 14.23 -177.77
CA SER A 27 -27.30 13.38 -176.76
C SER A 27 -26.73 13.66 -175.36
N ILE A 28 -25.42 13.81 -175.22
CA ILE A 28 -24.75 14.15 -173.96
C ILE A 28 -25.13 15.57 -173.51
N GLU A 29 -25.20 16.54 -174.43
CA GLU A 29 -25.63 17.90 -174.14
C GLU A 29 -27.10 17.98 -173.70
N LEU A 30 -27.99 17.26 -174.40
CA LEU A 30 -29.40 17.12 -174.01
C LEU A 30 -29.50 16.53 -172.61
N ARG A 31 -28.77 15.44 -172.35
CA ARG A 31 -28.76 14.77 -171.05
C ARG A 31 -28.14 15.64 -169.94
N ALA A 32 -27.12 16.44 -170.25
CA ALA A 32 -26.55 17.40 -169.32
C ALA A 32 -27.55 18.53 -168.99
N LYS A 33 -28.29 19.03 -169.98
CA LYS A 33 -29.38 20.01 -169.78
C LYS A 33 -30.52 19.42 -168.96
N GLU A 34 -30.94 18.19 -169.24
CA GLU A 34 -31.96 17.47 -168.47
C GLU A 34 -31.51 17.27 -167.01
N LEU A 35 -30.27 16.81 -166.78
CA LEU A 35 -29.72 16.62 -165.43
C LEU A 35 -29.56 17.94 -164.68
N HIS A 36 -29.17 19.02 -165.36
CA HIS A 36 -29.08 20.34 -164.75
C HIS A 36 -30.45 20.89 -164.39
N ALA A 37 -31.45 20.75 -165.27
CA ALA A 37 -32.84 21.12 -164.98
C ALA A 37 -33.42 20.29 -163.82
N ALA A 38 -33.13 18.99 -163.78
CA ALA A 38 -33.53 18.12 -162.67
C ALA A 38 -32.85 18.52 -161.35
N TRP A 39 -31.56 18.86 -161.39
CA TRP A 39 -30.82 19.37 -160.22
C TRP A 39 -31.45 20.65 -159.68
N LEU A 40 -31.69 21.65 -160.53
CA LEU A 40 -32.39 22.88 -160.14
C LEU A 40 -33.79 22.59 -159.58
N GLY A 41 -34.51 21.63 -160.17
CA GLY A 41 -35.83 21.20 -159.72
C GLY A 41 -35.86 20.66 -158.29
N VAL A 42 -34.81 19.97 -157.83
CA VAL A 42 -34.73 19.46 -156.45
C VAL A 42 -34.64 20.60 -155.41
N TRP A 43 -33.99 21.71 -155.76
CA TRP A 43 -33.77 22.84 -154.86
C TRP A 43 -34.85 23.94 -154.96
N GLN A 44 -35.68 23.92 -156.01
CA GLN A 44 -36.74 24.91 -156.24
C GLN A 44 -37.73 25.05 -155.06
N PRO A 45 -38.21 23.97 -154.39
CA PRO A 45 -39.15 24.09 -153.28
C PRO A 45 -38.57 24.84 -152.06
N VAL A 46 -37.26 24.69 -151.82
CA VAL A 46 -36.55 25.36 -150.72
C VAL A 46 -36.00 26.73 -151.11
N ARG A 47 -36.21 27.15 -152.37
CA ARG A 47 -35.81 28.46 -152.93
C ARG A 47 -34.32 28.77 -152.74
N ILE A 48 -33.48 27.75 -152.79
CA ILE A 48 -32.02 27.87 -152.76
C ILE A 48 -31.53 27.70 -154.20
N ASP A 49 -30.63 28.58 -154.64
CA ASP A 49 -29.95 28.43 -155.93
C ASP A 49 -28.74 27.49 -155.73
N PRO A 50 -28.74 26.27 -156.28
CA PRO A 50 -27.72 25.29 -155.95
C PRO A 50 -26.43 25.54 -156.72
N LEU A 51 -25.31 25.42 -156.02
CA LEU A 51 -23.97 25.37 -156.61
C LEU A 51 -23.73 24.01 -157.31
N SER A 52 -22.47 23.72 -157.66
CA SER A 52 -22.13 22.41 -158.22
C SER A 52 -22.48 21.28 -157.22
N PRO A 53 -22.80 20.06 -157.69
CA PRO A 53 -23.11 18.93 -156.81
C PRO A 53 -22.05 18.65 -155.74
N ARG A 54 -20.77 18.91 -156.05
CA ARG A 54 -19.65 18.72 -155.12
C ARG A 54 -19.65 19.76 -153.99
N GLU A 55 -19.95 21.01 -154.30
CA GLU A 55 -20.05 22.09 -153.29
C GLU A 55 -21.31 21.91 -152.44
N MET A 56 -22.42 21.50 -153.04
CA MET A 56 -23.65 21.23 -152.30
C MET A 56 -23.52 20.04 -151.35
N ASN A 57 -22.65 19.05 -151.60
CA ASN A 57 -22.34 18.01 -150.62
C ASN A 57 -21.65 18.57 -149.36
N GLY A 58 -20.72 19.53 -149.52
CA GLY A 58 -20.09 20.21 -148.38
C GLY A 58 -21.11 21.05 -147.61
N TRP A 59 -21.95 21.80 -148.33
CA TRP A 59 -23.06 22.57 -147.76
C TRP A 59 -24.05 21.67 -147.00
N LEU A 60 -24.36 20.47 -147.51
CA LEU A 60 -25.24 19.50 -146.82
C LEU A 60 -24.61 19.00 -145.50
N ALA A 61 -23.29 18.78 -145.45
CA ALA A 61 -22.63 18.42 -144.20
C ALA A 61 -22.66 19.56 -143.16
N GLU A 62 -22.50 20.81 -143.61
CA GLU A 62 -22.61 21.99 -142.76
C GLU A 62 -24.04 22.23 -142.26
N ILE A 63 -25.05 22.07 -143.12
CA ILE A 63 -26.46 22.21 -142.72
C ILE A 63 -26.87 21.12 -141.74
N ASP A 64 -26.39 19.88 -141.90
CA ASP A 64 -26.65 18.80 -140.96
C ASP A 64 -25.98 19.07 -139.59
N THR A 65 -24.76 19.63 -139.60
CA THR A 65 -24.10 20.08 -138.37
C THR A 65 -24.90 21.20 -137.68
N LEU A 66 -25.41 22.17 -138.43
CA LEU A 66 -26.25 23.24 -137.91
C LEU A 66 -27.54 22.68 -137.31
N ARG A 67 -28.21 21.75 -138.02
CA ARG A 67 -29.43 21.08 -137.55
C ARG A 67 -29.19 20.31 -136.25
N PHE A 68 -28.04 19.63 -136.12
CA PHE A 68 -27.67 18.98 -134.87
C PHE A 68 -27.50 19.98 -133.73
N LYS A 69 -26.79 21.09 -133.95
CA LYS A 69 -26.61 22.15 -132.93
C LYS A 69 -27.94 22.79 -132.53
N VAL A 70 -28.83 23.08 -133.49
CA VAL A 70 -30.18 23.59 -133.20
C VAL A 70 -30.98 22.56 -132.39
N GLY A 71 -30.89 21.27 -132.76
CA GLY A 71 -31.49 20.19 -131.98
C GLY A 71 -30.95 20.09 -130.54
N ASP A 72 -29.66 20.32 -130.33
CA ASP A 72 -29.06 20.35 -129.00
C ASP A 72 -29.50 21.58 -128.19
N LEU A 73 -29.56 22.76 -128.81
CA LEU A 73 -30.08 23.98 -128.18
C LEU A 73 -31.53 23.78 -127.71
N VAL A 74 -32.40 23.22 -128.55
CA VAL A 74 -33.79 22.93 -128.16
C VAL A 74 -33.85 21.93 -127.00
N LYS A 75 -32.96 20.93 -126.95
CA LYS A 75 -32.88 20.00 -125.81
C LYS A 75 -32.42 20.70 -124.53
N ARG A 76 -31.45 21.61 -124.62
CA ARG A 76 -30.96 22.39 -123.47
C ARG A 76 -32.00 23.38 -122.97
N GLU A 77 -32.74 24.03 -123.86
CA GLU A 77 -33.89 24.86 -123.50
C GLU A 77 -34.94 24.04 -122.75
N GLN A 78 -35.31 22.86 -123.25
CA GLN A 78 -36.23 21.95 -122.54
C GLN A 78 -35.69 21.48 -121.19
N GLU A 79 -34.38 21.28 -121.04
CA GLU A 79 -33.75 20.91 -119.76
C GLU A 79 -33.79 22.07 -118.76
N ILE A 80 -33.52 23.29 -119.22
CA ILE A 80 -33.63 24.51 -118.40
C ILE A 80 -35.07 24.70 -117.93
N ASP A 81 -36.06 24.58 -118.81
CA ASP A 81 -37.48 24.71 -118.46
C ASP A 81 -37.90 23.69 -117.39
N ARG A 82 -37.45 22.44 -117.53
CA ARG A 82 -37.71 21.39 -116.52
C ARG A 82 -37.08 21.73 -115.17
N ILE A 83 -35.83 22.21 -115.16
CA ILE A 83 -35.15 22.60 -113.92
C ILE A 83 -35.83 23.81 -113.27
N MET A 84 -36.24 24.80 -114.07
CA MET A 84 -36.97 25.98 -113.58
C MET A 84 -38.33 25.60 -112.99
N GLN A 85 -39.10 24.73 -113.67
CA GLN A 85 -40.36 24.22 -113.15
C GLN A 85 -40.15 23.45 -111.84
N ARG A 86 -39.13 22.58 -111.78
CA ARG A 86 -38.82 21.83 -110.57
C ARG A 86 -38.40 22.75 -109.41
N ARG A 87 -37.62 23.80 -109.70
CA ARG A 87 -37.23 24.82 -108.71
C ARG A 87 -38.46 25.54 -108.18
N ALA A 88 -39.40 25.93 -109.05
CA ALA A 88 -40.64 26.59 -108.66
C ALA A 88 -41.53 25.69 -107.77
N GLU A 89 -41.69 24.41 -108.13
CA GLU A 89 -42.42 23.43 -107.32
C GLU A 89 -41.83 23.26 -105.92
N LEU A 90 -40.50 23.04 -105.83
CA LEU A 90 -39.82 22.88 -104.55
C LEU A 90 -39.90 24.14 -103.70
N ARG A 91 -39.74 25.31 -104.33
CA ARG A 91 -39.87 26.59 -103.65
C ARG A 91 -41.28 26.75 -103.08
N GLN A 92 -42.31 26.56 -103.90
CA GLN A 92 -43.70 26.66 -103.46
C GLN A 92 -44.02 25.69 -102.30
N ALA A 93 -43.46 24.48 -102.32
CA ALA A 93 -43.63 23.52 -101.23
C ALA A 93 -43.04 24.06 -99.91
N VAL A 94 -41.82 24.60 -99.93
CA VAL A 94 -41.19 25.17 -98.73
C VAL A 94 -41.91 26.44 -98.27
N GLU A 95 -42.34 27.29 -99.20
CA GLU A 95 -43.11 28.50 -98.88
C GLU A 95 -44.44 28.15 -98.19
N SER A 96 -45.14 27.11 -98.64
CA SER A 96 -46.37 26.64 -98.02
C SER A 96 -46.15 26.18 -96.57
N GLU A 97 -45.06 25.47 -96.30
CA GLU A 97 -44.71 25.04 -94.94
C GLU A 97 -44.28 26.21 -94.05
N LEU A 98 -43.55 27.18 -94.58
CA LEU A 98 -43.19 28.40 -93.84
C LEU A 98 -44.43 29.24 -93.50
N CYS A 99 -45.38 29.35 -94.44
CA CYS A 99 -46.67 29.99 -94.20
C CYS A 99 -47.49 29.26 -93.12
N SER A 100 -47.50 27.92 -93.13
CA SER A 100 -48.24 27.13 -92.12
C SER A 100 -47.66 27.31 -90.72
N LEU A 101 -46.34 27.53 -90.62
CA LEU A 101 -45.62 27.88 -89.40
C LEU A 101 -45.77 29.35 -89.00
N GLY A 102 -46.43 30.17 -89.82
CA GLY A 102 -46.71 31.57 -89.53
C GLY A 102 -45.52 32.51 -89.76
N GLU A 103 -44.54 32.12 -90.59
CA GLU A 103 -43.37 32.95 -90.88
C GLU A 103 -43.74 34.10 -91.83
N PRO A 104 -43.62 35.38 -91.40
CA PRO A 104 -44.23 36.50 -92.11
C PRO A 104 -43.39 37.04 -93.29
N ASN A 105 -42.09 36.73 -93.33
CA ASN A 105 -41.14 37.36 -94.26
C ASN A 105 -40.42 36.32 -95.12
N ILE A 106 -41.16 35.64 -95.98
CA ILE A 106 -40.59 34.72 -96.97
C ILE A 106 -39.87 35.55 -98.06
N PRO A 107 -38.56 35.32 -98.32
CA PRO A 107 -37.81 36.08 -99.32
C PRO A 107 -38.44 35.95 -100.70
N SER A 108 -38.83 37.06 -101.34
CA SER A 108 -39.39 37.07 -102.70
C SER A 108 -38.33 36.78 -103.76
N GLY A 109 -38.68 36.08 -104.83
CA GLY A 109 -37.81 35.84 -105.99
C GLY A 109 -38.01 34.45 -106.58
N GLU A 110 -37.16 34.04 -107.52
CA GLU A 110 -37.22 32.70 -108.11
C GLU A 110 -36.20 31.73 -107.51
N GLU A 111 -35.22 32.22 -106.75
CA GLU A 111 -34.14 31.42 -106.20
C GLU A 111 -34.60 30.60 -104.99
N LEU A 112 -34.16 29.34 -104.90
CA LEU A 112 -34.53 28.45 -103.79
C LEU A 112 -33.66 28.70 -102.53
N GLY A 113 -32.40 29.11 -102.71
CA GLY A 113 -31.42 29.26 -101.64
C GLY A 113 -31.87 30.15 -100.46
N PRO A 114 -32.36 31.37 -100.70
CA PRO A 114 -32.81 32.26 -99.61
C PRO A 114 -33.97 31.67 -98.79
N VAL A 115 -34.90 30.96 -99.43
CA VAL A 115 -36.04 30.31 -98.75
C VAL A 115 -35.56 29.12 -97.91
N LEU A 116 -34.57 28.36 -98.38
CA LEU A 116 -33.97 27.26 -97.62
C LEU A 116 -33.25 27.77 -96.36
N VAL A 117 -32.47 28.84 -96.46
CA VAL A 117 -31.78 29.44 -95.28
C VAL A 117 -32.79 29.89 -94.23
N LEU A 118 -33.91 30.48 -94.66
CA LEU A 118 -35.01 30.81 -93.74
C LEU A 118 -35.59 29.54 -93.10
N ALA A 119 -35.90 28.51 -93.89
CA ALA A 119 -36.43 27.25 -93.37
C ALA A 119 -35.49 26.57 -92.37
N GLU A 120 -34.18 26.54 -92.64
CA GLU A 120 -33.17 26.03 -91.71
C GLU A 120 -33.16 26.84 -90.40
N THR A 121 -33.19 28.17 -90.50
CA THR A 121 -33.25 29.06 -89.31
C THR A 121 -34.50 28.80 -88.47
N VAL A 122 -35.65 28.56 -89.12
CA VAL A 122 -36.92 28.27 -88.45
C VAL A 122 -36.86 26.90 -87.76
N LEU A 123 -36.30 25.89 -88.43
CA LEU A 123 -36.09 24.57 -87.85
C LEU A 123 -35.15 24.61 -86.63
N GLU A 124 -34.08 25.40 -86.69
CA GLU A 124 -33.19 25.62 -85.54
C GLU A 124 -33.92 26.28 -84.37
N LYS A 125 -34.73 27.32 -84.62
CA LYS A 125 -35.56 27.95 -83.59
C LYS A 125 -36.56 26.98 -82.95
N ILE A 126 -37.25 26.18 -83.77
CA ILE A 126 -38.19 25.15 -83.29
C ILE A 126 -37.43 24.10 -82.47
N GLY A 127 -36.26 23.67 -82.92
CA GLY A 127 -35.41 22.72 -82.20
C GLY A 127 -34.96 23.25 -80.83
N ALA A 128 -34.48 24.49 -80.79
CA ALA A 128 -34.10 25.17 -79.55
C ALA A 128 -35.30 25.32 -78.60
N GLY A 129 -36.47 25.70 -79.12
CA GLY A 129 -37.71 25.81 -78.35
C GLY A 129 -38.18 24.47 -77.76
N ARG A 130 -38.04 23.37 -78.50
CA ARG A 130 -38.35 22.01 -78.00
C ARG A 130 -37.41 21.62 -76.85
N LEU A 131 -36.11 21.85 -77.00
CA LEU A 131 -35.13 21.54 -75.95
C LEU A 131 -35.40 22.36 -74.68
N GLU A 132 -35.74 23.64 -74.82
CA GLU A 132 -36.07 24.48 -73.66
C GLU A 132 -37.38 24.03 -72.99
N LEU A 133 -38.40 23.65 -73.77
CA LEU A 133 -39.64 23.10 -73.25
C LEU A 133 -39.39 21.79 -72.46
N GLU A 134 -38.51 20.92 -72.95
CA GLU A 134 -38.13 19.68 -72.27
C GLU A 134 -37.43 19.97 -70.93
N LYS A 135 -36.45 20.87 -70.92
CA LYS A 135 -35.78 21.33 -69.69
C LYS A 135 -36.76 21.93 -68.69
N LEU A 136 -37.70 22.76 -69.14
CA LEU A 136 -38.71 23.35 -68.27
C LEU A 136 -39.67 22.30 -67.70
N ARG A 137 -40.04 21.29 -68.50
CA ARG A 137 -40.85 20.15 -68.03
C ARG A 137 -40.10 19.35 -66.96
N GLU A 138 -38.84 19.00 -67.19
CA GLU A 138 -38.02 18.30 -66.20
C GLU A 138 -37.88 19.09 -64.89
N ARG A 139 -37.64 20.41 -64.98
CA ARG A 139 -37.59 21.31 -63.82
C ARG A 139 -38.92 21.34 -63.07
N ARG A 140 -40.03 21.43 -63.78
CA ARG A 140 -41.38 21.39 -63.19
C ARG A 140 -41.64 20.04 -62.52
N ASP A 141 -41.32 18.94 -63.17
CA ASP A 141 -41.51 17.60 -62.62
C ASP A 141 -40.64 17.37 -61.38
N LYS A 142 -39.42 17.89 -61.38
CA LYS A 142 -38.57 17.91 -60.19
C LYS A 142 -39.19 18.74 -59.07
N ALA A 143 -39.59 19.99 -59.33
CA ALA A 143 -40.19 20.86 -58.33
C ALA A 143 -41.48 20.26 -57.73
N VAL A 144 -42.32 19.61 -58.54
CA VAL A 144 -43.52 18.91 -58.07
C VAL A 144 -43.17 17.75 -57.14
N ARG A 145 -42.14 16.95 -57.47
CA ARG A 145 -41.67 15.88 -56.58
C ARG A 145 -41.11 16.45 -55.28
N ASP A 146 -40.30 17.49 -55.36
CA ASP A 146 -39.67 18.12 -54.18
C ASP A 146 -40.74 18.70 -53.24
N VAL A 147 -41.79 19.34 -53.76
CA VAL A 147 -42.93 19.83 -52.96
C VAL A 147 -43.71 18.69 -52.33
N ARG A 148 -43.92 17.58 -53.05
CA ARG A 148 -44.60 16.41 -52.49
C ARG A 148 -43.82 15.81 -51.33
N LEU A 149 -42.51 15.59 -51.52
CA LEU A 149 -41.64 15.05 -50.47
C LEU A 149 -41.58 15.97 -49.25
N ALA A 150 -41.43 17.28 -49.46
CA ALA A 150 -41.45 18.24 -48.36
C ALA A 150 -42.80 18.27 -47.61
N GLY A 151 -43.91 17.99 -48.31
CA GLY A 151 -45.22 17.83 -47.69
C GLY A 151 -45.35 16.57 -46.84
N GLU A 152 -44.82 15.44 -47.32
CA GLU A 152 -44.72 14.18 -46.57
C GLU A 152 -43.84 14.38 -45.32
N ASP A 153 -42.65 14.96 -45.46
CA ASP A 153 -41.74 15.26 -44.34
C ASP A 153 -42.38 16.18 -43.29
N LEU A 154 -43.14 17.19 -43.72
CA LEU A 154 -43.84 18.11 -42.81
C LEU A 154 -44.96 17.39 -42.04
N GLN A 155 -45.68 16.48 -42.70
CA GLN A 155 -46.71 15.68 -42.04
C GLN A 155 -46.06 14.76 -41.00
N ASP A 156 -45.02 14.01 -41.38
CA ASP A 156 -44.31 13.09 -40.48
C ASP A 156 -43.72 13.84 -39.28
N ALA A 157 -43.09 15.00 -39.51
CA ALA A 157 -42.57 15.85 -38.44
C ALA A 157 -43.69 16.39 -37.52
N GLY A 158 -44.85 16.73 -38.09
CA GLY A 158 -46.02 17.17 -37.33
C GLY A 158 -46.61 16.07 -36.45
N GLU A 159 -46.72 14.85 -36.99
CA GLU A 159 -47.18 13.66 -36.25
C GLU A 159 -46.21 13.30 -35.13
N ALA A 160 -44.90 13.26 -35.41
CA ALA A 160 -43.86 13.01 -34.41
C ALA A 160 -43.83 14.07 -33.30
N LEU A 161 -44.02 15.35 -33.65
CA LEU A 161 -44.11 16.43 -32.67
C LEU A 161 -45.35 16.26 -31.77
N ALA A 162 -46.50 15.88 -32.34
CA ALA A 162 -47.73 15.67 -31.59
C ALA A 162 -47.62 14.47 -30.63
N GLU A 163 -47.01 13.38 -31.09
CA GLU A 163 -46.70 12.20 -30.26
C GLU A 163 -45.77 12.60 -29.10
N TRP A 164 -44.65 13.25 -29.41
CA TRP A 164 -43.69 13.71 -28.41
C TRP A 164 -44.34 14.66 -27.39
N GLN A 165 -45.18 15.62 -27.83
CA GLN A 165 -45.91 16.51 -26.93
C GLN A 165 -46.91 15.74 -26.04
N GLY A 166 -47.47 14.64 -26.53
CA GLY A 166 -48.33 13.75 -25.77
C GLY A 166 -47.56 12.97 -24.70
N GLU A 167 -46.40 12.42 -25.05
CA GLU A 167 -45.49 11.76 -24.10
C GLU A 167 -44.92 12.72 -23.07
N TRP A 168 -44.51 13.91 -23.50
CA TRP A 168 -43.99 14.97 -22.64
C TRP A 168 -45.02 15.34 -21.57
N ARG A 169 -46.27 15.64 -21.96
CA ARG A 169 -47.36 15.94 -21.02
C ARG A 169 -47.59 14.83 -20.00
N LYS A 170 -47.51 13.56 -20.41
CA LYS A 170 -47.62 12.42 -19.47
C LYS A 170 -46.44 12.38 -18.49
N ALA A 171 -45.22 12.64 -18.96
CA ALA A 171 -44.02 12.62 -18.13
C ALA A 171 -44.02 13.75 -17.09
N ILE A 172 -44.48 14.96 -17.46
CA ILE A 172 -44.49 16.12 -16.55
C ILE A 172 -45.78 16.25 -15.71
N ALA A 173 -46.77 15.36 -15.89
CA ALA A 173 -48.04 15.42 -15.15
C ALA A 173 -47.86 15.39 -13.62
N GLY A 174 -46.75 14.82 -13.13
CA GLY A 174 -46.41 14.79 -11.70
C GLY A 174 -45.70 16.04 -11.17
N LEU A 175 -45.25 16.95 -12.05
CA LEU A 175 -44.45 18.13 -11.68
C LEU A 175 -45.28 19.40 -11.43
N GLY A 176 -46.62 19.36 -11.62
CA GLY A 176 -47.51 20.49 -11.38
C GLY A 176 -48.44 20.77 -12.57
N ASP A 177 -48.94 22.01 -12.67
CA ASP A 177 -49.83 22.44 -13.79
C ASP A 177 -49.06 22.30 -15.11
N SER A 178 -49.32 21.19 -15.80
CA SER A 178 -48.47 20.62 -16.84
C SER A 178 -48.72 21.17 -18.25
N ASP A 179 -49.45 22.28 -18.35
CA ASP A 179 -49.70 22.91 -19.65
C ASP A 179 -48.68 24.04 -19.88
N GLY A 180 -47.60 23.68 -20.57
CA GLY A 180 -46.64 24.65 -21.10
C GLY A 180 -45.26 24.69 -20.44
N ILE A 181 -44.95 23.77 -19.53
CA ILE A 181 -43.59 23.65 -19.00
C ILE A 181 -42.67 23.18 -20.12
N SER A 182 -41.67 24.01 -20.45
CA SER A 182 -40.67 23.65 -21.45
C SER A 182 -39.71 22.57 -20.90
N PRO A 183 -39.04 21.78 -21.76
CA PRO A 183 -38.05 20.80 -21.30
C PRO A 183 -36.94 21.40 -20.43
N ALA A 184 -36.55 22.65 -20.67
CA ALA A 184 -35.55 23.35 -19.86
C ALA A 184 -36.12 23.66 -18.46
N ASP A 185 -37.32 24.25 -18.39
CA ASP A 185 -37.95 24.59 -17.11
C ASP A 185 -38.23 23.34 -16.27
N ALA A 186 -38.62 22.23 -16.90
CA ALA A 186 -38.83 20.96 -16.21
C ALA A 186 -37.52 20.40 -15.62
N ALA A 187 -36.39 20.55 -16.32
CA ALA A 187 -35.09 20.13 -15.81
C ALA A 187 -34.70 20.96 -14.56
N ASP A 188 -34.87 22.28 -14.63
CA ASP A 188 -34.60 23.19 -13.50
C ASP A 188 -35.48 22.84 -12.28
N LEU A 189 -36.78 22.57 -12.51
CA LEU A 189 -37.69 22.14 -11.44
C LEU A 189 -37.27 20.80 -10.82
N ILE A 190 -36.84 19.84 -11.63
CA ILE A 190 -36.33 18.54 -11.13
C ILE A 190 -35.08 18.74 -10.28
N GLU A 191 -34.14 19.61 -10.70
CA GLU A 191 -32.93 19.91 -9.93
C GLU A 191 -33.28 20.56 -8.57
N ILE A 192 -34.23 21.49 -8.56
CA ILE A 192 -34.73 22.09 -7.32
C ILE A 192 -35.35 21.01 -6.42
N LEU A 193 -36.19 20.12 -6.96
CA LEU A 193 -36.80 19.03 -6.20
C LEU A 193 -35.74 18.08 -5.63
N GLN A 194 -34.72 17.72 -6.40
CA GLN A 194 -33.59 16.90 -5.93
C GLN A 194 -32.85 17.58 -4.77
N SER A 195 -32.55 18.87 -4.91
CA SER A 195 -31.93 19.67 -3.84
C SER A 195 -32.79 19.69 -2.57
N CYS A 196 -34.11 19.83 -2.70
CA CYS A 196 -35.05 19.76 -1.58
C CYS A 196 -35.05 18.38 -0.92
N PHE A 197 -35.03 17.28 -1.69
CA PHE A 197 -34.98 15.93 -1.12
C PHE A 197 -33.66 15.66 -0.39
N ASP A 198 -32.53 16.12 -0.91
CA ASP A 198 -31.24 16.01 -0.24
C ASP A 198 -31.24 16.78 1.09
N LYS A 199 -31.79 18.00 1.09
CA LYS A 199 -31.94 18.80 2.32
C LYS A 199 -32.89 18.17 3.33
N LEU A 200 -33.98 17.54 2.88
CA LEU A 200 -34.88 16.78 3.77
C LEU A 200 -34.18 15.57 4.39
N LYS A 201 -33.34 14.87 3.62
CA LYS A 201 -32.55 13.74 4.12
C LYS A 201 -31.50 14.20 5.13
N GLU A 202 -30.79 15.30 4.86
CA GLU A 202 -29.88 15.92 5.83
C GLU A 202 -30.61 16.30 7.12
N ALA A 203 -31.80 16.88 7.01
CA ALA A 203 -32.63 17.24 8.16
C ALA A 203 -33.05 16.01 8.97
N ASP A 204 -33.46 14.90 8.34
CA ASP A 204 -33.80 13.65 9.02
C ASP A 204 -32.59 13.05 9.78
N VAL A 205 -31.39 13.09 9.19
CA VAL A 205 -30.16 12.65 9.85
C VAL A 205 -29.86 13.52 11.09
N LEU A 206 -29.99 14.83 10.95
CA LEU A 206 -29.79 15.75 12.08
C LEU A 206 -30.84 15.54 13.17
N GLN A 207 -32.11 15.35 12.80
CA GLN A 207 -33.19 15.09 13.75
C GLN A 207 -32.94 13.80 14.53
N LYS A 208 -32.58 12.69 13.86
CA LYS A 208 -32.22 11.44 14.52
C LYS A 208 -31.07 11.59 15.51
N ARG A 209 -30.09 12.45 15.19
CA ARG A 209 -28.96 12.75 16.09
C ARG A 209 -29.40 13.57 17.29
N ILE A 210 -30.28 14.56 17.11
CA ILE A 210 -30.87 15.34 18.20
C ILE A 210 -31.65 14.40 19.13
N ASP A 211 -32.54 13.58 18.57
CA ASP A 211 -33.33 12.60 19.35
C ASP A 211 -32.44 11.59 20.10
N GLY A 212 -31.28 11.23 19.53
CA GLY A 212 -30.26 10.42 20.17
C GLY A 212 -29.61 11.11 21.37
N ILE A 213 -29.14 12.35 21.18
CA ILE A 213 -28.54 13.17 22.23
C ILE A 213 -29.54 13.41 23.38
N ASP A 214 -30.79 13.72 23.07
CA ASP A 214 -31.82 13.94 24.07
C ASP A 214 -32.12 12.66 24.87
N ARG A 215 -32.16 11.51 24.19
CA ARG A 215 -32.31 10.20 24.86
C ARG A 215 -31.15 9.90 25.79
N ASP A 216 -29.92 10.08 25.31
CA ASP A 216 -28.70 9.81 26.09
C ASP A 216 -28.60 10.78 27.28
N GLY A 217 -28.92 12.06 27.06
CA GLY A 217 -29.00 13.08 28.11
C GLY A 217 -30.04 12.76 29.19
N ALA A 218 -31.24 12.32 28.79
CA ALA A 218 -32.28 11.89 29.72
C ALA A 218 -31.91 10.58 30.46
N GLY A 219 -31.19 9.67 29.80
CA GLY A 219 -30.63 8.47 30.41
C GLY A 219 -29.61 8.80 31.49
N PHE A 220 -28.64 9.66 31.16
CA PHE A 220 -27.63 10.14 32.08
C PHE A 220 -28.23 10.89 33.28
N ASP A 221 -29.19 11.79 33.07
CA ASP A 221 -29.90 12.48 34.16
C ASP A 221 -30.56 11.48 35.10
N ARG A 222 -31.25 10.46 34.56
CA ARG A 222 -31.91 9.42 35.37
C ARG A 222 -30.90 8.60 36.19
N GLU A 223 -29.79 8.17 35.58
CA GLU A 223 -28.76 7.38 36.26
C GLU A 223 -28.09 8.16 37.38
N VAL A 224 -27.72 9.42 37.14
CA VAL A 224 -27.14 10.29 38.15
C VAL A 224 -28.14 10.57 39.28
N ARG A 225 -29.42 10.82 38.97
CA ARG A 225 -30.45 11.00 40.01
C ARG A 225 -30.66 9.75 40.84
N ALA A 226 -30.63 8.56 40.23
CA ALA A 226 -30.70 7.30 40.97
C ALA A 226 -29.51 7.11 41.90
N LEU A 227 -28.30 7.49 41.45
CA LEU A 227 -27.10 7.46 42.27
C LEU A 227 -27.16 8.47 43.43
N LEU A 228 -27.61 9.70 43.17
CA LEU A 228 -27.81 10.74 44.20
C LEU A 228 -28.78 10.27 45.27
N ALA A 229 -29.89 9.61 44.89
CA ALA A 229 -30.85 9.07 45.84
C ALA A 229 -30.25 8.01 46.79
N GLN A 230 -29.18 7.33 46.39
CA GLN A 230 -28.52 6.31 47.22
C GLN A 230 -27.39 6.90 48.10
N VAL A 231 -26.64 7.87 47.57
CA VAL A 231 -25.38 8.31 48.19
C VAL A 231 -25.48 9.69 48.83
N ALA A 232 -26.27 10.61 48.28
CA ALA A 232 -26.42 11.99 48.77
C ALA A 232 -27.81 12.57 48.42
N PRO A 233 -28.89 12.12 49.08
CA PRO A 233 -30.27 12.51 48.75
C PRO A 233 -30.52 14.02 48.84
N GLU A 234 -29.82 14.72 49.71
CA GLU A 234 -29.88 16.18 49.89
C GLU A 234 -29.42 16.96 48.65
N MET A 235 -28.60 16.33 47.79
CA MET A 235 -28.11 16.93 46.55
C MET A 235 -29.02 16.65 45.34
N ALA A 236 -30.08 15.86 45.51
CA ALA A 236 -31.00 15.51 44.42
C ALA A 236 -31.78 16.71 43.84
N ALA A 237 -31.88 17.81 44.61
CA ALA A 237 -32.54 19.05 44.19
C ALA A 237 -31.65 19.99 43.35
N LEU A 238 -30.34 19.70 43.23
CA LEU A 238 -29.42 20.53 42.46
C LEU A 238 -29.55 20.30 40.94
N PRO A 239 -29.17 21.29 40.12
CA PRO A 239 -28.92 21.08 38.70
C PRO A 239 -27.91 19.95 38.47
N LEU A 240 -28.13 19.15 37.42
CA LEU A 240 -27.40 17.90 37.17
C LEU A 240 -25.88 18.10 37.07
N ASP A 241 -25.45 19.15 36.39
CA ASP A 241 -24.05 19.54 36.22
C ASP A 241 -23.37 19.86 37.58
N GLN A 242 -24.07 20.58 38.46
CA GLN A 242 -23.59 20.89 39.80
C GLN A 242 -23.56 19.65 40.69
N ALA A 243 -24.58 18.79 40.60
CA ALA A 243 -24.66 17.56 41.37
C ALA A 243 -23.54 16.58 41.00
N VAL A 244 -23.22 16.42 39.71
CA VAL A 244 -22.09 15.59 39.26
C VAL A 244 -20.76 16.13 39.78
N LEU A 245 -20.55 17.45 39.75
CA LEU A 245 -19.32 18.06 40.26
C LEU A 245 -19.17 17.81 41.76
N GLN A 246 -20.23 18.00 42.54
CA GLN A 246 -20.20 17.76 43.98
C GLN A 246 -20.03 16.28 44.33
N LEU A 247 -20.67 15.36 43.58
CA LEU A 247 -20.43 13.92 43.73
C LEU A 247 -18.96 13.54 43.52
N ARG A 248 -18.29 14.14 42.53
CA ARG A 248 -16.84 13.91 42.32
C ARG A 248 -16.01 14.43 43.49
N THR A 249 -16.37 15.59 44.04
CA THR A 249 -15.70 16.13 45.24
C THR A 249 -15.93 15.22 46.45
N LEU A 250 -17.16 14.77 46.69
CA LEU A 250 -17.48 13.82 47.76
C LEU A 250 -16.73 12.51 47.60
N LEU A 251 -16.68 11.95 46.39
CA LEU A 251 -15.92 10.72 46.12
C LEU A 251 -14.43 10.91 46.41
N ALA A 252 -13.84 12.04 45.98
CA ALA A 252 -12.44 12.34 46.26
C ALA A 252 -12.16 12.50 47.76
N GLN A 253 -13.09 13.10 48.51
CA GLN A 253 -12.97 13.22 49.96
C GLN A 253 -13.10 11.84 50.64
N ALA A 254 -14.11 11.05 50.26
CA ALA A 254 -14.31 9.70 50.81
C ALA A 254 -13.11 8.77 50.52
N GLN A 255 -12.47 8.90 49.36
CA GLN A 255 -11.23 8.18 49.06
C GLN A 255 -10.07 8.60 49.96
N LYS A 256 -9.93 9.89 50.26
CA LYS A 256 -8.90 10.38 51.20
C LYS A 256 -9.18 9.91 52.62
N ASP A 257 -10.42 10.03 53.07
CA ASP A 257 -10.82 9.60 54.41
C ASP A 257 -10.64 8.08 54.57
N GLY A 258 -10.98 7.28 53.55
CA GLY A 258 -10.73 5.84 53.56
C GLY A 258 -9.24 5.47 53.55
N ALA A 259 -8.38 6.25 52.89
CA ALA A 259 -6.93 6.06 52.97
C ALA A 259 -6.39 6.38 54.37
N LEU A 260 -6.89 7.47 54.99
CA LEU A 260 -6.54 7.84 56.36
C LEU A 260 -7.02 6.81 57.38
N ASP A 261 -8.23 6.28 57.23
CA ASP A 261 -8.78 5.23 58.11
C ASP A 261 -7.93 3.96 58.03
N ALA A 262 -7.49 3.55 56.84
CA ALA A 262 -6.58 2.42 56.65
C ALA A 262 -5.19 2.65 57.28
N GLU A 263 -4.66 3.87 57.19
CA GLU A 263 -3.40 4.26 57.85
C GLU A 263 -3.54 4.24 59.37
N LEU A 264 -4.59 4.86 59.91
CA LEU A 264 -4.89 4.86 61.34
C LEU A 264 -5.16 3.45 61.89
N ALA A 265 -5.87 2.60 61.15
CA ALA A 265 -6.10 1.20 61.54
C ALA A 265 -4.77 0.44 61.66
N THR A 266 -3.84 0.67 60.72
CA THR A 266 -2.49 0.10 60.74
C THR A 266 -1.69 0.61 61.95
N GLU A 267 -1.79 1.91 62.26
CA GLU A 267 -1.13 2.52 63.41
C GLU A 267 -1.71 1.99 64.75
N ILE A 268 -3.03 1.81 64.84
CA ILE A 268 -3.69 1.20 65.99
C ILE A 268 -3.21 -0.23 66.20
N GLU A 269 -3.13 -1.03 65.13
CA GLU A 269 -2.63 -2.41 65.21
C GLU A 269 -1.17 -2.45 65.69
N ALA A 270 -0.31 -1.59 65.13
CA ALA A 270 1.08 -1.46 65.57
C ALA A 270 1.21 -1.04 67.05
N LEU A 271 0.42 -0.07 67.49
CA LEU A 271 0.40 0.37 68.90
C LEU A 271 -0.13 -0.73 69.84
N GLN A 272 -1.13 -1.50 69.41
CA GLN A 272 -1.61 -2.65 70.17
C GLN A 272 -0.55 -3.73 70.32
N ASP A 273 0.21 -4.01 69.26
CA ASP A 273 1.35 -4.93 69.29
C ASP A 273 2.47 -4.40 70.22
N GLU A 274 2.77 -3.11 70.20
CA GLU A 274 3.73 -2.49 71.14
C GLU A 274 3.26 -2.60 72.59
N VAL A 275 1.98 -2.33 72.88
CA VAL A 275 1.42 -2.48 74.22
C VAL A 275 1.47 -3.94 74.67
N ALA A 276 1.15 -4.90 73.80
CA ALA A 276 1.25 -6.32 74.10
C ALA A 276 2.70 -6.76 74.37
N ALA A 277 3.65 -6.28 73.58
CA ALA A 277 5.07 -6.53 73.77
C ALA A 277 5.58 -5.94 75.09
N ALA A 278 5.23 -4.68 75.40
CA ALA A 278 5.55 -4.01 76.65
C ALA A 278 4.91 -4.69 77.87
N GLY A 279 3.67 -5.18 77.73
CA GLY A 279 3.01 -5.97 78.76
C GLY A 279 3.74 -7.29 79.03
N LYS A 280 4.23 -7.96 77.99
CA LYS A 280 5.00 -9.21 78.10
C LYS A 280 6.36 -8.99 78.76
N THR A 281 7.07 -7.90 78.44
CA THR A 281 8.32 -7.55 79.14
C THR A 281 8.06 -7.21 80.59
N LEU A 282 7.03 -6.41 80.90
CA LEU A 282 6.67 -6.07 82.28
C LEU A 282 6.29 -7.30 83.10
N GLN A 283 5.57 -8.25 82.51
CA GLN A 283 5.30 -9.55 83.14
C GLN A 283 6.61 -10.33 83.39
N GLY A 284 7.50 -10.40 82.39
CA GLY A 284 8.79 -11.06 82.53
C GLY A 284 9.67 -10.44 83.63
N ASP A 285 9.73 -9.11 83.70
CA ASP A 285 10.48 -8.39 84.73
C ASP A 285 9.86 -8.58 86.12
N ALA A 286 8.52 -8.62 86.23
CA ALA A 286 7.82 -8.92 87.47
C ALA A 286 8.08 -10.36 87.94
N GLU A 287 8.10 -11.34 87.03
CA GLU A 287 8.46 -12.74 87.33
C GLU A 287 9.91 -12.85 87.81
N GLN A 288 10.85 -12.16 87.15
CA GLN A 288 12.25 -12.09 87.60
C GLN A 288 12.37 -11.45 88.99
N MET A 289 11.66 -10.35 89.24
CA MET A 289 11.63 -9.69 90.54
C MET A 289 11.05 -10.61 91.63
N ALA A 290 9.97 -11.33 91.33
CA ALA A 290 9.40 -12.32 92.25
C ALA A 290 10.38 -13.47 92.54
N GLU A 291 11.15 -13.92 91.54
CA GLU A 291 12.19 -14.92 91.73
C GLU A 291 13.32 -14.41 92.65
N LEU A 292 13.74 -13.15 92.48
CA LEU A 292 14.75 -12.51 93.32
C LEU A 292 14.26 -12.35 94.77
N VAL A 293 13.01 -11.92 94.98
CA VAL A 293 12.37 -11.83 96.31
C VAL A 293 12.35 -13.20 96.99
N ARG A 294 11.96 -14.24 96.25
CA ARG A 294 11.93 -15.62 96.75
C ARG A 294 13.33 -16.13 97.13
N LYS A 295 14.35 -15.88 96.31
CA LYS A 295 15.75 -16.29 96.61
C LYS A 295 16.33 -15.52 97.81
N ALA A 296 15.97 -14.25 97.97
CA ALA A 296 16.42 -13.42 99.08
C ALA A 296 15.64 -13.69 100.39
N GLY A 297 14.49 -14.36 100.32
CA GLY A 297 13.66 -14.69 101.48
C GLY A 297 12.94 -13.47 102.09
N CYS A 298 12.77 -12.39 101.32
CA CYS A 298 12.03 -11.21 101.75
C CYS A 298 10.52 -11.33 101.47
N THR A 299 9.74 -10.54 102.19
CA THR A 299 8.29 -10.45 101.99
C THR A 299 7.90 -9.51 100.86
N GLY A 300 8.83 -8.65 100.39
CA GLY A 300 8.60 -7.75 99.27
C GLY A 300 9.89 -7.19 98.64
N PRO A 301 9.78 -6.59 97.43
CA PRO A 301 10.91 -6.06 96.69
C PRO A 301 11.64 -4.90 97.40
N ASP A 302 10.95 -4.13 98.24
CA ASP A 302 11.53 -2.99 98.97
C ASP A 302 12.56 -3.40 100.03
N GLU A 303 12.55 -4.66 100.46
CA GLU A 303 13.48 -5.20 101.47
C GLU A 303 14.76 -5.80 100.85
N LEU A 304 14.78 -6.02 99.53
CA LEU A 304 15.95 -6.57 98.82
C LEU A 304 17.22 -5.73 98.99
N PRO A 305 17.19 -4.38 98.85
CA PRO A 305 18.39 -3.56 99.04
C PRO A 305 19.04 -3.75 100.41
N ALA A 306 18.23 -3.78 101.48
CA ALA A 306 18.72 -3.97 102.84
C ALA A 306 19.31 -5.38 103.08
N ILE A 307 18.74 -6.43 102.44
CA ILE A 307 19.28 -7.79 102.48
C ILE A 307 20.57 -7.89 101.67
N ILE A 308 20.63 -7.27 100.49
CA ILE A 308 21.84 -7.19 99.66
C ILE A 308 22.96 -6.48 100.45
N ASP A 309 22.66 -5.38 101.12
CA ASP A 309 23.62 -4.67 101.97
C ASP A 309 24.09 -5.52 103.16
N ARG A 310 23.18 -6.26 103.82
CA ARG A 310 23.53 -7.22 104.87
C ARG A 310 24.40 -8.38 104.35
N PHE A 311 24.12 -8.89 103.16
CA PHE A 311 24.92 -9.95 102.54
C PHE A 311 26.31 -9.42 102.13
N ALA A 312 26.38 -8.20 101.61
CA ALA A 312 27.64 -7.52 101.32
C ALA A 312 28.47 -7.31 102.59
N ALA A 313 27.83 -6.90 103.70
CA ALA A 313 28.47 -6.79 105.00
C ALA A 313 28.95 -8.16 105.54
N TYR A 314 28.13 -9.21 105.42
CA TYR A 314 28.51 -10.58 105.79
C TYR A 314 29.74 -11.05 104.98
N LYS A 315 29.74 -10.86 103.66
CA LYS A 315 30.86 -11.22 102.80
C LYS A 315 32.15 -10.48 103.19
N LYS A 316 32.04 -9.18 103.50
CA LYS A 316 33.18 -8.37 103.97
C LYS A 316 33.70 -8.82 105.34
N LEU A 317 32.81 -9.23 106.25
CA LEU A 317 33.19 -9.84 107.53
C LEU A 317 33.87 -11.20 107.35
N GLN A 318 33.41 -12.02 106.38
CA GLN A 318 34.02 -13.30 106.07
C GLN A 318 35.42 -13.14 105.46
N GLU A 319 35.61 -12.14 104.58
CA GLU A 319 36.93 -11.75 104.06
C GLU A 319 37.87 -11.31 105.20
N ASN A 320 37.38 -10.49 106.14
CA ASN A 320 38.18 -10.08 107.31
C ASN A 320 38.56 -11.25 108.23
N ILE A 321 37.68 -12.24 108.41
CA ILE A 321 37.97 -13.47 109.17
C ILE A 321 39.07 -14.26 108.48
N ALA A 322 38.96 -14.46 107.16
CA ALA A 322 39.97 -15.16 106.36
C ALA A 322 41.34 -14.46 106.44
N ASP A 323 41.38 -13.12 106.38
CA ASP A 323 42.61 -12.34 106.54
C ASP A 323 43.22 -12.47 107.95
N THR A 324 42.38 -12.53 108.99
CA THR A 324 42.83 -12.71 110.37
C THR A 324 43.36 -14.12 110.63
N GLU A 325 42.72 -15.16 110.06
CA GLU A 325 43.19 -16.55 110.09
C GLU A 325 44.51 -16.72 109.32
N ALA A 326 44.66 -16.06 108.16
CA ALA A 326 45.92 -16.00 107.42
C ALA A 326 47.03 -15.28 108.21
N GLY A 327 46.67 -14.26 109.01
CA GLY A 327 47.57 -13.60 109.96
C GLY A 327 48.07 -14.54 111.07
N LEU A 328 47.16 -15.30 111.68
CA LEU A 328 47.46 -16.25 112.77
C LEU A 328 48.26 -17.46 112.28
N ALA A 329 47.99 -17.98 111.08
CA ALA A 329 48.78 -19.06 110.47
C ALA A 329 50.24 -18.66 110.17
N ARG A 330 50.50 -17.37 109.92
CA ARG A 330 51.84 -16.82 109.65
C ARG A 330 52.71 -16.70 110.91
N ILE A 331 52.10 -16.39 112.06
CA ILE A 331 52.78 -16.32 113.38
C ILE A 331 52.98 -17.74 113.95
N GLY A 332 52.07 -18.66 113.65
CA GLY A 332 52.09 -20.05 114.11
C GLY A 332 52.93 -21.03 113.31
N ALA A 333 53.89 -20.59 112.48
CA ALA A 333 54.73 -21.46 111.65
C ALA A 333 53.96 -22.61 110.93
N GLY A 334 52.74 -22.32 110.45
CA GLY A 334 51.90 -23.31 109.76
C GLY A 334 51.05 -24.23 110.65
N VAL A 335 50.91 -23.90 111.94
CA VAL A 335 50.15 -24.69 112.92
C VAL A 335 48.79 -24.03 113.20
N GLY A 336 47.70 -24.80 113.09
CA GLY A 336 46.33 -24.28 113.24
C GLY A 336 46.02 -23.75 114.65
N LEU A 337 45.04 -22.83 114.75
CA LEU A 337 44.71 -22.12 116.00
C LEU A 337 44.42 -23.05 117.19
N ALA A 338 43.75 -24.18 116.94
CA ALA A 338 43.47 -25.19 117.96
C ALA A 338 44.73 -25.85 118.53
N GLU A 339 45.78 -25.96 117.72
CA GLU A 339 47.05 -26.60 118.07
C GLU A 339 48.01 -25.63 118.76
N LEU A 340 48.03 -24.36 118.36
CA LEU A 340 48.70 -23.28 119.09
C LEU A 340 48.15 -23.12 120.52
N THR A 341 46.83 -23.28 120.70
CA THR A 341 46.18 -23.21 122.02
C THR A 341 46.59 -24.38 122.91
N ARG A 342 46.84 -25.56 122.33
CA ARG A 342 47.32 -26.75 123.04
C ARG A 342 48.77 -26.60 123.50
N GLN A 343 49.65 -26.07 122.66
CA GLN A 343 51.06 -25.85 122.98
C GLN A 343 51.26 -24.73 124.02
N ALA A 344 50.41 -23.69 123.99
CA ALA A 344 50.40 -22.63 125.00
C ALA A 344 49.95 -23.11 126.40
N ALA A 345 49.18 -24.20 126.50
CA ALA A 345 48.74 -24.77 127.77
C ALA A 345 49.76 -25.74 128.42
N ALA A 346 50.75 -26.21 127.67
CA ALA A 346 51.71 -27.23 128.12
C ALA A 346 53.04 -26.65 128.67
N VAL A 347 53.22 -25.32 128.61
CA VAL A 347 54.45 -24.65 129.03
C VAL A 347 54.12 -23.58 130.07
N ASN A 348 54.78 -23.62 131.23
CA ASN A 348 54.63 -22.58 132.26
C ASN A 348 55.47 -21.35 131.88
N VAL A 349 54.80 -20.22 131.67
CA VAL A 349 55.38 -18.97 131.16
C VAL A 349 56.47 -18.41 132.10
N ASP A 350 56.40 -18.68 133.40
CA ASP A 350 57.33 -18.12 134.38
C ASP A 350 58.71 -18.82 134.43
N GLU A 351 58.84 -20.05 133.90
CA GLU A 351 60.11 -20.81 133.93
C GLU A 351 60.98 -20.65 132.67
N LEU A 352 60.39 -20.20 131.55
CA LEU A 352 61.06 -20.00 130.25
C LEU A 352 62.29 -19.05 130.29
N PRO A 353 62.25 -17.90 130.99
CA PRO A 353 63.39 -16.98 131.03
C PRO A 353 64.61 -17.58 131.74
N GLY A 354 64.40 -18.43 132.74
CA GLY A 354 65.47 -19.08 133.51
C GLY A 354 66.20 -20.17 132.70
N MET A 355 65.46 -20.96 131.92
CA MET A 355 66.00 -22.01 131.06
C MET A 355 66.86 -21.43 129.92
N LEU A 356 66.42 -20.32 129.32
CA LEU A 356 67.18 -19.62 128.26
C LEU A 356 68.48 -19.00 128.79
N ALA A 357 68.47 -18.44 129.99
CA ALA A 357 69.67 -17.87 130.61
C ALA A 357 70.71 -18.95 131.00
N ALA A 358 70.25 -20.13 131.44
CA ALA A 358 71.12 -21.26 131.78
C ALA A 358 71.83 -21.83 130.54
N LEU A 359 71.10 -22.06 129.44
CA LEU A 359 71.67 -22.58 128.20
C LEU A 359 72.69 -21.61 127.58
N ASN A 360 72.41 -20.31 127.57
CA ASN A 360 73.36 -19.32 127.02
C ASN A 360 74.66 -19.24 127.85
N ARG A 361 74.59 -19.35 129.18
CA ARG A 361 75.81 -19.40 130.01
C ARG A 361 76.68 -20.62 129.71
N GLU A 362 76.06 -21.76 129.44
CA GLU A 362 76.78 -22.99 129.14
C GLU A 362 77.52 -22.92 127.79
N ILE A 363 76.93 -22.22 126.82
CA ILE A 363 77.55 -21.95 125.51
C ILE A 363 78.78 -21.04 125.67
N ASP A 364 78.66 -19.94 126.41
CA ASP A 364 79.72 -18.93 126.51
C ASP A 364 80.92 -19.34 127.37
N THR A 365 80.68 -20.03 128.49
CA THR A 365 81.77 -20.33 129.44
C THR A 365 82.52 -21.62 129.15
N ARG A 366 81.89 -22.60 128.48
CA ARG A 366 82.50 -23.92 128.24
C ARG A 366 82.73 -24.19 126.77
N ILE A 367 81.72 -24.00 125.92
CA ILE A 367 81.76 -24.48 124.54
C ILE A 367 82.63 -23.59 123.64
N ASN A 368 82.48 -22.26 123.71
CA ASN A 368 83.24 -21.35 122.85
C ASN A 368 84.77 -21.33 123.08
N PRO A 369 85.30 -21.36 124.31
CA PRO A 369 86.75 -21.38 124.53
C PRO A 369 87.42 -22.68 124.08
N GLU A 370 86.75 -23.83 124.27
CA GLU A 370 87.28 -25.13 123.80
C GLU A 370 87.33 -25.22 122.28
N ILE A 371 86.31 -24.70 121.57
CA ILE A 371 86.29 -24.69 120.10
C ILE A 371 87.48 -23.91 119.54
N ASN A 372 87.76 -22.72 120.07
CA ASN A 372 88.87 -21.89 119.57
C ASN A 372 90.24 -22.53 119.79
N ARG A 373 90.45 -23.22 120.92
CA ARG A 373 91.72 -23.92 121.18
C ARG A 373 91.88 -25.14 120.27
N ILE A 374 90.82 -25.94 120.09
CA ILE A 374 90.84 -27.13 119.23
C ILE A 374 91.03 -26.75 117.75
N SER A 375 90.46 -25.63 117.28
CA SER A 375 90.69 -25.14 115.92
C SER A 375 92.14 -24.77 115.64
N GLN A 376 92.93 -24.37 116.66
CA GLN A 376 94.35 -24.07 116.48
C GLN A 376 95.22 -25.33 116.42
N GLU A 377 94.91 -26.35 117.24
CA GLU A 377 95.56 -27.67 117.19
C GLU A 377 95.21 -28.44 115.89
N ILE A 378 93.97 -28.30 115.39
CA ILE A 378 93.55 -28.88 114.09
C ILE A 378 94.33 -28.26 112.92
N GLY A 379 94.78 -27.01 113.01
CA GLY A 379 95.57 -26.36 111.96
C GLY A 379 97.00 -26.89 111.83
N GLU A 380 97.72 -27.03 112.95
CA GLU A 380 99.12 -27.46 112.93
C GLU A 380 99.30 -28.96 112.67
N VAL A 381 98.39 -29.79 113.20
CA VAL A 381 98.46 -31.25 113.01
C VAL A 381 98.08 -31.63 111.57
N ASN A 382 97.06 -31.00 110.96
CA ASN A 382 96.74 -31.23 109.55
C ASN A 382 97.88 -30.79 108.61
N GLY A 383 98.64 -29.75 108.98
CA GLY A 383 99.82 -29.32 108.21
C GLY A 383 100.96 -30.33 108.20
N ARG A 384 101.15 -31.11 109.29
CA ARG A 384 102.17 -32.18 109.35
C ARG A 384 101.66 -33.54 108.87
N LEU A 385 100.36 -33.83 108.99
CA LEU A 385 99.77 -35.08 108.48
C LEU A 385 99.69 -35.10 106.95
N ALA A 386 99.36 -33.98 106.30
CA ALA A 386 99.27 -33.93 104.84
C ALA A 386 100.62 -34.11 104.11
N ALA A 387 101.75 -33.99 104.82
CA ALA A 387 103.10 -34.20 104.26
C ALA A 387 103.59 -35.66 104.35
N MET A 388 102.79 -36.60 104.86
CA MET A 388 103.18 -38.03 104.94
C MET A 388 102.21 -39.04 104.33
N ASP A 389 100.98 -38.67 103.95
CA ASP A 389 100.05 -39.58 103.26
C ASP A 389 98.89 -38.73 102.71
N GLY A 390 98.40 -38.88 101.49
CA GLY A 390 98.35 -40.10 100.68
C GLY A 390 96.93 -40.69 100.71
N GLY A 391 96.17 -40.46 99.63
CA GLY A 391 94.91 -41.15 99.29
C GLY A 391 93.64 -40.37 99.65
N ALA A 392 92.84 -39.76 98.75
CA ALA A 392 92.43 -40.05 97.37
C ALA A 392 91.61 -41.35 97.20
N GLY A 393 90.27 -41.22 97.20
CA GLY A 393 89.36 -42.23 96.63
C GLY A 393 88.00 -42.38 97.33
N ALA A 394 86.96 -41.70 96.82
CA ALA A 394 85.59 -42.24 96.75
C ALA A 394 84.63 -41.35 95.94
N ALA A 395 85.12 -40.72 94.86
CA ALA A 395 84.26 -40.16 93.80
C ALA A 395 83.66 -41.26 92.89
N ASP A 396 83.89 -42.56 93.20
CA ASP A 396 83.43 -43.74 92.46
C ASP A 396 82.22 -44.47 93.07
N LEU A 397 81.66 -44.02 94.20
CA LEU A 397 80.61 -44.77 94.93
C LEU A 397 79.17 -44.47 94.48
N ALA A 398 78.92 -43.35 93.80
CA ALA A 398 77.58 -43.01 93.31
C ALA A 398 77.13 -43.91 92.14
N TRP A 399 78.07 -44.38 91.31
CA TRP A 399 77.76 -45.24 90.15
C TRP A 399 77.43 -46.70 90.54
N LYS A 400 77.93 -47.20 91.67
CA LYS A 400 77.61 -48.56 92.17
C LYS A 400 76.25 -48.67 92.86
N MET A 401 75.68 -47.58 93.39
CA MET A 401 74.38 -47.63 94.07
C MET A 401 73.21 -47.87 93.09
N GLU A 402 73.31 -47.38 91.86
CA GLU A 402 72.29 -47.63 90.81
C GLU A 402 72.23 -49.10 90.35
N GLN A 403 73.32 -49.86 90.49
CA GLN A 403 73.36 -51.27 90.10
C GLN A 403 72.72 -52.21 91.14
N GLU A 404 72.82 -51.88 92.43
CA GLU A 404 72.23 -52.68 93.53
C GLU A 404 70.71 -52.51 93.65
N LEU A 405 70.16 -51.35 93.30
CA LEU A 405 68.72 -51.08 93.36
C LEU A 405 67.91 -51.92 92.35
N ALA A 406 68.51 -52.26 91.20
CA ALA A 406 67.95 -53.16 90.20
C ALA A 406 67.93 -54.63 90.66
N LEU A 407 68.85 -55.03 91.55
CA LEU A 407 68.88 -56.37 92.15
C LEU A 407 67.79 -56.55 93.21
N ILE A 408 67.52 -55.49 94.00
CA ILE A 408 66.49 -55.48 95.05
C ILE A 408 65.08 -55.66 94.46
N ARG A 409 64.79 -55.05 93.30
CA ARG A 409 63.51 -55.26 92.58
C ARG A 409 63.28 -56.73 92.18
N ARG A 410 64.33 -57.47 91.84
CA ARG A 410 64.23 -58.87 91.40
C ARG A 410 64.08 -59.88 92.55
N LEU A 411 64.56 -59.54 93.75
CA LEU A 411 64.43 -60.38 94.95
C LEU A 411 63.11 -60.14 95.70
N ALA A 412 62.54 -58.92 95.64
CA ALA A 412 61.25 -58.60 96.23
C ALA A 412 60.06 -59.31 95.53
N GLU A 413 60.10 -59.44 94.20
CA GLU A 413 59.08 -60.21 93.44
C GLU A 413 59.12 -61.72 93.76
N ARG A 414 60.30 -62.30 94.00
CA ARG A 414 60.44 -63.70 94.42
C ARG A 414 59.96 -63.95 95.85
N TYR A 415 60.05 -62.95 96.75
CA TYR A 415 59.54 -63.04 98.12
C TYR A 415 58.01 -62.97 98.19
N ALA A 416 57.37 -62.17 97.32
CA ALA A 416 55.91 -62.04 97.27
C ALA A 416 55.20 -63.35 96.85
N VAL A 417 55.78 -64.11 95.91
CA VAL A 417 55.23 -65.39 95.44
C VAL A 417 55.31 -66.48 96.53
N VAL A 418 56.33 -66.48 97.38
CA VAL A 418 56.48 -67.45 98.50
C VAL A 418 55.59 -67.11 99.70
N LYS A 419 55.39 -65.82 100.01
CA LYS A 419 54.48 -65.39 101.08
C LYS A 419 53.01 -65.63 100.75
N LEU A 420 52.60 -65.56 99.47
CA LEU A 420 51.24 -65.90 99.04
C LEU A 420 50.96 -67.42 99.15
N ALA A 421 51.94 -68.26 98.76
CA ALA A 421 51.86 -69.71 98.90
C ALA A 421 51.79 -70.16 100.38
N ALA A 422 52.47 -69.46 101.29
CA ALA A 422 52.40 -69.72 102.73
C ALA A 422 51.07 -69.27 103.37
N ARG A 423 50.44 -68.19 102.87
CA ARG A 423 49.19 -67.67 103.44
C ARG A 423 47.97 -68.53 103.08
N VAL A 424 47.97 -69.18 101.91
CA VAL A 424 46.89 -70.11 101.52
C VAL A 424 47.04 -71.47 102.22
N LEU A 425 48.27 -71.93 102.47
CA LEU A 425 48.52 -73.13 103.29
C LEU A 425 48.04 -72.94 104.74
N GLN A 426 48.15 -71.72 105.27
CA GLN A 426 47.67 -71.36 106.61
C GLN A 426 46.14 -71.28 106.66
N GLN A 427 45.49 -70.85 105.57
CA GLN A 427 44.03 -70.78 105.43
C GLN A 427 43.37 -72.17 105.32
N GLU A 428 44.04 -73.17 104.73
CA GLU A 428 43.55 -74.56 104.74
C GLU A 428 43.80 -75.29 106.08
N ILE A 429 44.78 -74.86 106.88
CA ILE A 429 45.03 -75.38 108.23
C ILE A 429 44.02 -74.81 109.26
N GLU A 430 43.59 -73.55 109.08
CA GLU A 430 42.52 -72.94 109.90
C GLU A 430 41.13 -73.51 109.57
N ARG A 431 40.87 -73.85 108.30
CA ARG A 431 39.62 -74.50 107.88
C ARG A 431 39.48 -75.95 108.37
N TYR A 432 40.60 -76.68 108.53
CA TYR A 432 40.62 -78.02 109.13
C TYR A 432 40.40 -78.03 110.66
N ARG A 433 40.58 -76.90 111.37
CA ARG A 433 40.40 -76.79 112.83
C ARG A 433 39.02 -76.32 113.28
N GLU A 434 38.20 -75.79 112.38
CA GLU A 434 36.81 -75.43 112.68
C GLU A 434 35.80 -76.52 112.29
N GLU A 435 36.19 -77.47 111.43
CA GLU A 435 35.32 -78.61 111.06
C GLU A 435 35.69 -79.96 111.72
N HIS A 436 36.89 -80.17 112.30
CA HIS A 436 37.32 -81.43 112.95
C HIS A 436 38.09 -81.29 114.27
#